data_AF-A0A7Y1SI08-F1
#
_entry.id   AF-A0A7Y1SI08-F1
#
_cell.length_a   1.000
_cell.length_b   1.000
_cell.length_c   1.000
_cell.angle_alpha   90.00
_cell.angle_beta   90.00
_cell.angle_gamma   90.00
#
_symmetry.space_group_name_H-M   'P 1'
#
loop_
_entity.id
_entity.type
_entity.pdbx_description
1 polymer ?
#
loop_
_entity_poly.entity_id
_entity_poly.type
_entity_poly.pdbx_seq_one_letter_code
_entity_poly.pdbx_strand_id
1 'polypeptide(L)'
;MIINHPLLGPRDASEFVVLGDASLIDRPNRKSETAARDFYEYQYLRNNPAGEHRELWFHEQGDRSWLVVTRNTLTHKITHVELAREFARSQGRSK
;
A
#
# COMPACT_ATOMS: atom_id res chain seq x y z
N MET A 1 -5.83 -11.85 -11.02
CA MET A 1 -4.65 -11.06 -11.47
C MET A 1 -3.42 -11.72 -10.86
N ILE A 2 -2.26 -11.67 -11.50
CA ILE A 2 -1.02 -12.21 -10.92
C ILE A 2 -0.21 -11.07 -10.29
N ILE A 3 0.15 -11.22 -9.02
CA ILE A 3 1.01 -10.30 -8.27
C ILE A 3 2.38 -10.97 -8.13
N ASN A 4 3.43 -10.34 -8.65
CA ASN A 4 4.80 -10.85 -8.54
C ASN A 4 5.38 -10.50 -7.18
N HIS A 5 5.10 -11.34 -6.19
CA HIS A 5 5.57 -11.17 -4.82
C HIS A 5 7.11 -11.16 -4.75
N PRO A 6 7.77 -10.14 -4.15
CA PRO A 6 9.22 -10.02 -4.16
C PRO A 6 9.97 -11.22 -3.54
N LEU A 7 9.38 -11.85 -2.53
CA LEU A 7 9.98 -12.99 -1.83
C LEU A 7 9.47 -14.37 -2.28
N LEU A 8 8.26 -14.45 -2.84
CA LEU A 8 7.53 -15.71 -3.04
C LEU A 8 7.19 -15.97 -4.51
N GLY A 9 7.56 -15.05 -5.41
CA GLY A 9 7.28 -15.15 -6.84
C GLY A 9 5.82 -14.83 -7.20
N PRO A 10 5.38 -15.21 -8.40
CA PRO A 10 4.03 -14.97 -8.87
C PRO A 10 2.97 -15.67 -8.00
N ARG A 11 2.01 -14.90 -7.49
CA ARG A 11 0.85 -15.38 -6.70
C ARG A 11 -0.45 -14.83 -7.26
N ASP A 12 -1.55 -15.54 -7.03
CA ASP A 12 -2.86 -15.03 -7.46
C ASP A 12 -3.36 -13.95 -6.49
N ALA A 13 -3.99 -12.90 -7.03
CA ALA A 13 -4.51 -11.79 -6.24
C ALA A 13 -5.55 -12.19 -5.18
N SER A 14 -6.19 -13.36 -5.31
CA SER A 14 -7.08 -13.91 -4.28
C SER A 14 -6.39 -14.29 -2.96
N GLU A 15 -5.07 -14.44 -2.96
CA GLU A 15 -4.28 -14.65 -1.72
C GLU A 15 -4.13 -13.36 -0.89
N PHE A 16 -4.56 -12.20 -1.42
CA PHE A 16 -4.29 -10.89 -0.86
C PHE A 16 -5.54 -10.09 -0.51
N VAL A 17 -5.42 -9.23 0.50
CA VAL A 17 -6.44 -8.26 0.89
C VAL A 17 -5.97 -6.85 0.53
N VAL A 18 -6.80 -6.10 -0.21
CA VAL A 18 -6.53 -4.70 -0.57
C VAL A 18 -6.97 -3.80 0.57
N LEU A 19 -6.07 -2.96 1.08
CA LEU A 19 -6.41 -1.96 2.10
C LEU A 19 -6.76 -0.60 1.48
N GLY A 20 -6.22 -0.28 0.31
CA GLY A 20 -6.47 0.97 -0.40
C GLY A 20 -5.18 1.69 -0.76
N ASP A 21 -5.14 3.01 -0.62
CA ASP A 21 -4.00 3.85 -1.00
C ASP A 21 -2.73 3.55 -0.16
N ALA A 22 -1.56 3.59 -0.81
CA ALA A 22 -0.27 3.34 -0.17
C ALA A 22 0.08 4.33 0.96
N SER A 23 -0.49 5.54 0.97
CA SER A 23 -0.32 6.52 2.05
C SER A 23 -0.79 6.03 3.43
N LEU A 24 -1.57 4.93 3.50
CA LEU A 24 -1.97 4.33 4.77
C LEU A 24 -0.81 3.78 5.59
N ILE A 25 0.38 3.60 5.00
CA ILE A 25 1.57 3.30 5.78
C ILE A 25 1.97 4.46 6.71
N ASP A 26 1.59 5.70 6.37
CA ASP A 26 2.02 6.94 7.02
C ASP A 26 1.03 7.38 8.11
N ARG A 27 0.85 6.51 9.10
CA ARG A 27 0.01 6.82 10.27
C ARG A 27 0.50 8.11 10.97
N PRO A 28 -0.38 9.11 11.18
CA PRO A 28 -0.02 10.36 11.83
C PRO A 28 0.48 10.20 13.28
N ASN A 29 1.25 11.18 13.75
CA ASN A 29 1.72 11.24 15.13
C ASN A 29 0.62 11.77 16.06
N ARG A 30 0.15 10.92 16.98
CA ARG A 30 -0.88 11.27 17.99
C ARG A 30 -0.49 12.40 18.95
N LYS A 31 0.79 12.75 19.04
CA LYS A 31 1.30 13.82 19.91
C LYS A 31 1.51 15.15 19.18
N SER A 32 1.24 15.21 17.87
CA SER A 32 1.33 16.47 17.12
C SER A 32 0.26 17.46 17.58
N GLU A 33 0.56 18.76 17.53
CA GLU A 33 -0.42 19.82 17.74
C GLU A 33 -1.56 19.76 16.69
N THR A 34 -1.25 19.26 15.49
CA THR A 34 -2.19 19.07 14.37
C THR A 34 -2.89 17.72 14.37
N ALA A 35 -2.68 16.87 15.39
CA ALA A 35 -3.09 15.46 15.36
C ALA A 35 -4.57 15.25 15.01
N ALA A 36 -5.49 16.04 15.55
CA ALA A 36 -6.92 15.88 15.27
C ALA A 36 -7.24 16.01 13.76
N ARG A 37 -6.63 17.00 13.09
CA ARG A 37 -6.78 17.21 11.65
C ARG A 37 -6.10 16.10 10.86
N ASP A 38 -4.85 15.77 11.21
CA ASP A 38 -4.07 14.79 10.46
C ASP A 38 -4.72 13.39 10.51
N PHE A 39 -5.27 13.01 11.67
CA PHE A 39 -6.03 11.76 11.81
C PHE A 39 -7.35 11.79 11.05
N TYR A 40 -8.05 12.93 10.97
CA TYR A 40 -9.24 13.06 10.12
C TYR A 40 -8.88 12.83 8.64
N GLU A 41 -7.84 13.50 8.14
CA GLU A 41 -7.40 13.36 6.76
C GLU A 41 -6.96 11.91 6.47
N TYR A 42 -6.14 11.32 7.35
CA TYR A 42 -5.70 9.92 7.23
C TYR A 42 -6.83 8.89 7.24
N GLN A 43 -7.84 9.09 8.10
CA GLN A 43 -8.91 8.11 8.29
C GLN A 43 -9.96 8.15 7.18
N TYR A 44 -10.24 9.34 6.64
CA TYR A 44 -11.40 9.56 5.76
C TYR A 44 -11.04 10.00 4.34
N LEU A 45 -9.93 10.70 4.14
CA LEU A 45 -9.57 11.24 2.84
C LEU A 45 -8.50 10.37 2.17
N ARG A 46 -8.74 9.98 0.92
CA ARG A 46 -7.76 9.27 0.09
C ARG A 46 -7.92 9.66 -1.37
N ASN A 47 -6.82 9.59 -2.11
CA ASN A 47 -6.85 9.70 -3.56
C ASN A 47 -7.54 8.45 -4.15
N ASN A 48 -8.34 8.66 -5.19
CA ASN A 48 -8.96 7.61 -5.98
C ASN A 48 -8.73 7.87 -7.47
N PRO A 49 -7.47 7.78 -7.95
CA PRO A 49 -7.15 8.12 -9.33
C PRO A 49 -7.67 7.07 -10.31
N ALA A 50 -8.23 7.52 -11.43
CA ALA A 50 -8.48 6.70 -12.59
C ALA A 50 -7.18 6.57 -13.40
N GLY A 51 -6.54 5.39 -13.36
CA GLY A 51 -5.23 5.19 -13.98
C GLY A 51 -4.24 4.57 -12.99
N GLU A 52 -2.98 4.96 -13.08
CA GLU A 52 -1.94 4.42 -12.18
C GLU A 52 -2.20 4.81 -10.72
N HIS A 53 -2.24 3.81 -9.85
CA HIS A 53 -2.45 3.96 -8.43
C HIS A 53 -1.46 3.08 -7.66
N ARG A 54 -0.94 3.62 -6.56
CA ARG A 54 -0.13 2.87 -5.59
C ARG A 54 -1.03 2.42 -4.46
N GLU A 55 -1.19 1.12 -4.35
CA GLU A 55 -2.11 0.48 -3.41
C GLU A 55 -1.34 -0.32 -2.37
N LEU A 56 -1.88 -0.42 -1.17
CA LEU A 56 -1.37 -1.22 -0.07
C LEU A 56 -2.14 -2.54 0.03
N TRP A 57 -1.41 -3.65 -0.06
CA TRP A 57 -1.95 -5.02 -0.12
C TRP A 57 -1.34 -5.89 0.98
N PHE A 58 -2.14 -6.72 1.64
CA PHE A 58 -1.71 -7.67 2.65
C PHE A 58 -1.77 -9.10 2.13
N HIS A 59 -0.67 -9.85 2.23
CA HIS A 59 -0.59 -11.22 1.75
C HIS A 59 -1.13 -12.22 2.79
N GLU A 60 -2.45 -12.24 2.93
CA GLU A 60 -3.16 -12.99 3.97
C GLU A 60 -2.89 -14.50 3.92
N GLN A 61 -2.92 -15.10 2.72
CA GLN A 61 -2.79 -16.55 2.53
C GLN A 61 -1.33 -17.01 2.31
N GLY A 62 -0.35 -16.17 2.66
CA GLY A 62 1.07 -16.42 2.43
C GLY A 62 1.97 -16.02 3.59
N ASP A 63 2.97 -15.18 3.31
CA ASP A 63 3.98 -14.75 4.30
C ASP A 63 3.49 -13.64 5.24
N ARG A 64 2.24 -13.16 5.08
CA ARG A 64 1.65 -12.07 5.85
C ARG A 64 2.45 -10.77 5.74
N SER A 65 3.17 -10.59 4.64
CA SER A 65 3.84 -9.34 4.36
C SER A 65 2.86 -8.29 3.85
N TRP A 66 3.26 -7.02 3.97
CA TRP A 66 2.59 -5.90 3.34
C TRP A 66 3.35 -5.51 2.08
N LEU A 67 2.62 -5.31 0.99
CA LEU A 67 3.15 -4.92 -0.31
C LEU A 67 2.57 -3.57 -0.74
N VAL A 68 3.39 -2.78 -1.43
CA VAL A 68 2.91 -1.69 -2.27
C VAL A 68 2.87 -2.20 -3.71
N VAL A 69 1.68 -2.13 -4.31
CA VAL A 69 1.42 -2.57 -5.68
C VAL A 69 1.06 -1.35 -6.51
N THR A 70 1.84 -1.08 -7.55
CA THR A 70 1.51 -0.06 -8.55
C THR A 70 0.67 -0.70 -9.65
N ARG A 71 -0.60 -0.32 -9.72
CA ARG A 71 -1.60 -0.91 -10.61
C ARG A 71 -2.36 0.17 -11.35
N ASN A 72 -2.64 -0.05 -12.63
CA ASN A 72 -3.61 0.77 -13.34
C ASN A 72 -5.04 0.32 -12.95
N THR A 73 -5.83 1.21 -12.37
CA THR A 73 -7.18 0.94 -11.86
C THR A 73 -8.20 0.65 -12.95
N LEU A 74 -7.94 1.07 -14.20
CA LEU A 74 -8.81 0.85 -15.35
C LEU A 74 -8.50 -0.47 -16.08
N THR A 75 -7.23 -0.87 -16.16
CA THR A 75 -6.80 -2.03 -16.95
C THR A 75 -6.33 -3.22 -16.12
N HIS A 76 -6.19 -3.04 -14.80
CA HIS A 76 -5.63 -4.02 -13.88
C HIS A 76 -4.17 -4.42 -14.16
N LYS A 77 -3.48 -3.73 -15.08
CA LYS A 77 -2.05 -3.96 -15.32
C LYS A 77 -1.25 -3.54 -14.09
N ILE A 78 -0.45 -4.47 -13.57
CA ILE A 78 0.51 -4.21 -12.48
C ILE A 78 1.87 -3.88 -13.11
N THR A 79 2.46 -2.74 -12.72
CA THR A 79 3.75 -2.26 -13.22
C THR A 79 4.88 -2.42 -12.22
N HIS A 80 4.57 -2.41 -10.92
CA HIS A 80 5.56 -2.58 -9.87
C HIS A 80 4.96 -3.25 -8.62
N VAL A 81 5.78 -4.04 -7.92
CA VAL A 81 5.44 -4.65 -6.64
C VAL A 81 6.69 -4.61 -5.76
N GLU A 82 6.56 -4.05 -4.56
CA GLU A 82 7.63 -3.98 -3.58
C GLU A 82 7.10 -4.20 -2.15
N LEU A 83 7.98 -4.60 -1.23
CA LEU A 83 7.62 -4.70 0.18
C LEU A 83 7.32 -3.30 0.73
N ALA A 84 6.19 -3.14 1.43
CA ALA A 84 5.79 -1.85 2.00
C ALA A 84 6.86 -1.27 2.96
N ARG A 85 7.64 -2.15 3.60
CA ARG A 85 8.80 -1.74 4.41
C ARG A 85 9.89 -1.07 3.58
N GLU A 86 10.24 -1.63 2.44
CA GLU A 86 11.29 -1.07 1.57
C GLU A 86 10.79 0.21 0.91
N PHE A 87 9.51 0.25 0.51
CA PHE A 87 8.85 1.46 0.05
C PHE A 87 8.94 2.57 1.11
N ALA A 88 8.53 2.31 2.35
CA ALA A 88 8.60 3.29 3.45
C ALA A 88 10.03 3.77 3.73
N ARG A 89 11.02 2.87 3.66
CA ARG A 89 12.44 3.23 3.82
C ARG A 89 12.92 4.13 2.68
N SER A 90 12.48 3.89 1.44
CA SER A 90 12.79 4.76 0.30
C SER A 90 12.21 6.16 0.46
N GLN A 91 11.09 6.30 1.18
CA GLN A 91 10.47 7.59 1.53
C GLN A 91 11.10 8.26 2.77
N GLY A 92 12.20 7.72 3.30
CA GLY A 92 12.94 8.34 4.40
C GLY A 92 12.50 7.92 5.81
N ARG A 93 11.60 6.93 5.95
CA ARG A 93 11.26 6.36 7.26
C ARG A 93 12.43 5.52 7.77
N SER A 94 13.10 6.02 8.81
CA SER A 94 14.12 5.24 9.53
C SER A 94 13.47 4.14 10.37
N LYS A 95 14.19 3.02 10.49
CA LYS A 95 13.80 1.69 11.03
C LYS A 95 12.54 1.60 11.89
#